data_AF-A0A6J6N7B5-F1
#
_entry.id   AF-A0A6J6N7B5-F1
#
_cell.length_a   1.000
_cell.length_b   1.000
_cell.length_c   1.000
_cell.angle_alpha   90.00
_cell.angle_beta   90.00
_cell.angle_gamma   90.00
#
_symmetry.space_group_name_H-M   'P 1'
#
loop_
_entity.id
_entity.type
_entity.pdbx_description
1 polymer ?
#
loop_
_entity_poly.entity_id
_entity_poly.type
_entity_poly.pdbx_seq_one_letter_code
_entity_poly.pdbx_strand_id
1 'polypeptide(L)'
;MQLQYARSFVTAAFSDRQNARIRQILDGDVAGLVVDADLRWHFLGALAERGKLTEAEISKEVAADNTASGLKSAAFCRAALPTADVKAKAWQDAFNSELSNHIQLATIGGIQRPSQRELLIPYVDKYFDCLVETWEKKSYEIASNIVSGLFPAYLVSDTNLAKAESWLAGAGKDAPAALRRLLSENRDSMARSLKAQGVDAKA
;
A
#
# COMPACT_ATOMS: atom_id res chain seq x y z
N MET A 1 2.94 23.01 -16.14
CA MET A 1 3.70 22.84 -14.88
C MET A 1 2.84 22.70 -13.64
N GLN A 2 1.68 23.37 -13.51
CA GLN A 2 0.85 23.35 -12.30
C GLN A 2 0.40 21.94 -11.87
N LEU A 3 -0.03 21.09 -12.81
CA LEU A 3 -0.42 19.69 -12.52
C LEU A 3 0.71 18.89 -11.86
N GLN A 4 1.91 18.94 -12.43
CA GLN A 4 3.06 18.21 -11.90
C GLN A 4 3.48 18.74 -10.53
N TYR A 5 3.50 20.06 -10.36
CA TYR A 5 3.74 20.67 -9.04
C TYR A 5 2.72 20.18 -8.01
N ALA A 6 1.44 20.15 -8.34
CA ALA A 6 0.39 19.76 -7.40
C ALA A 6 0.51 18.27 -7.00
N ARG A 7 0.82 17.38 -7.95
CA ARG A 7 1.11 15.95 -7.67
C ARG A 7 2.35 15.78 -6.78
N SER A 8 3.45 16.47 -7.10
CA SER A 8 4.67 16.41 -6.30
C SER A 8 4.48 16.97 -4.89
N PHE A 9 3.77 18.09 -4.75
CA PHE A 9 3.45 18.70 -3.45
C PHE A 9 2.70 17.74 -2.56
N VAL A 10 1.66 17.09 -3.08
CA VAL A 10 0.85 16.12 -2.32
C VAL A 10 1.70 14.95 -1.83
N THR A 11 2.60 14.44 -2.66
CA THR A 11 3.47 13.32 -2.30
C THR A 11 4.48 13.69 -1.20
N ALA A 12 4.96 14.94 -1.19
CA ALA A 12 5.95 15.42 -0.22
C ALA A 12 5.35 16.03 1.06
N ALA A 13 4.04 16.26 1.11
CA ALA A 13 3.37 16.88 2.25
C ALA A 13 3.34 15.94 3.48
N PHE A 14 3.69 16.46 4.66
CA PHE A 14 3.72 15.70 5.91
C PHE A 14 3.17 16.47 7.13
N SER A 15 3.07 17.79 7.05
CA SER A 15 2.56 18.64 8.14
C SER A 15 1.06 18.92 8.03
N ASP A 16 0.41 19.26 9.16
CA ASP A 16 -1.00 19.67 9.16
C ASP A 16 -1.27 20.89 8.27
N ARG A 17 -0.35 21.87 8.24
CA ARG A 17 -0.44 23.02 7.33
C ARG A 17 -0.43 22.59 5.87
N GLN A 18 0.44 21.65 5.50
CA GLN A 18 0.47 21.13 4.13
C GLN A 18 -0.79 20.32 3.81
N ASN A 19 -1.29 19.51 4.73
CA ASN A 19 -2.53 18.76 4.55
C ASN A 19 -3.75 19.69 4.39
N ALA A 20 -3.81 20.79 5.16
CA ALA A 20 -4.81 21.83 4.97
C ALA A 20 -4.68 22.49 3.57
N ARG A 21 -3.45 22.69 3.10
CA ARG A 21 -3.22 23.20 1.73
C ARG A 21 -3.73 22.23 0.67
N ILE A 22 -3.57 20.92 0.85
CA ILE A 22 -4.14 19.92 -0.08
C ILE A 22 -5.66 20.09 -0.18
N ARG A 23 -6.36 20.25 0.95
CA ARG A 23 -7.81 20.50 0.97
C ARG A 23 -8.19 21.79 0.24
N GLN A 24 -7.47 22.89 0.47
CA GLN A 24 -7.70 24.14 -0.27
C GLN A 24 -7.56 23.94 -1.79
N ILE A 25 -6.55 23.17 -2.23
CA ILE A 25 -6.36 22.89 -3.65
C ILE A 25 -7.50 21.99 -4.18
N LEU A 26 -7.96 20.99 -3.43
CA LEU A 26 -9.15 20.18 -3.77
C LEU A 26 -10.41 21.05 -3.97
N ASP A 27 -10.53 22.12 -3.20
CA ASP A 27 -11.66 23.06 -3.25
C ASP A 27 -11.49 24.14 -4.33
N GLY A 28 -10.43 24.06 -5.15
CA GLY A 28 -10.22 24.93 -6.31
C GLY A 28 -9.48 26.24 -6.03
N ASP A 29 -8.75 26.36 -4.90
CA ASP A 29 -8.06 27.58 -4.50
C ASP A 29 -6.89 27.99 -5.43
N VAL A 30 -6.45 27.13 -6.34
CA VAL A 30 -5.36 27.42 -7.28
C VAL A 30 -5.91 27.79 -8.65
N ALA A 31 -5.83 29.08 -8.98
CA ALA A 31 -6.24 29.58 -10.29
C ALA A 31 -5.50 28.88 -11.44
N GLY A 32 -6.28 28.39 -12.43
CA GLY A 32 -5.77 27.70 -13.61
C GLY A 32 -5.49 26.20 -13.43
N LEU A 33 -5.56 25.68 -12.20
CA LEU A 33 -5.45 24.24 -11.96
C LEU A 33 -6.84 23.58 -12.07
N VAL A 34 -7.02 22.74 -13.07
CA VAL A 34 -8.17 21.83 -13.14
C VAL A 34 -7.87 20.60 -12.30
N VAL A 35 -8.69 20.35 -11.27
CA VAL A 35 -8.63 19.12 -10.47
C VAL A 35 -9.61 18.11 -11.07
N ASP A 36 -9.13 17.35 -12.04
CA ASP A 36 -9.88 16.23 -12.63
C ASP A 36 -10.03 15.06 -11.64
N ALA A 37 -10.83 14.05 -12.01
CA ALA A 37 -11.10 12.88 -11.17
C ALA A 37 -9.81 12.17 -10.72
N ASP A 38 -8.83 12.01 -11.61
CA ASP A 38 -7.56 11.34 -11.30
C ASP A 38 -6.75 12.14 -10.26
N LEU A 39 -6.62 13.46 -10.45
CA LEU A 39 -5.91 14.32 -9.50
C LEU A 39 -6.65 14.39 -8.16
N ARG A 40 -7.98 14.41 -8.20
CA ARG A 40 -8.84 14.42 -7.02
C ARG A 40 -8.63 13.16 -6.19
N TRP A 41 -8.72 11.97 -6.79
CA TRP A 41 -8.43 10.71 -6.12
C TRP A 41 -7.00 10.61 -5.61
N HIS A 42 -6.02 11.15 -6.34
CA HIS A 42 -4.64 11.21 -5.87
C HIS A 42 -4.51 12.01 -4.56
N PHE A 43 -5.22 13.14 -4.46
CA PHE A 43 -5.21 14.00 -3.27
C PHE A 43 -5.96 13.34 -2.11
N LEU A 44 -7.10 12.72 -2.39
CA LEU A 44 -7.87 11.98 -1.39
C LEU A 44 -7.07 10.78 -0.85
N GLY A 45 -6.36 10.04 -1.70
CA GLY A 45 -5.49 8.94 -1.28
C GLY A 45 -4.39 9.41 -0.31
N ALA A 46 -3.79 10.56 -0.58
CA ALA A 46 -2.79 11.16 0.29
C ALA A 46 -3.38 11.73 1.61
N LEU A 47 -4.64 12.18 1.61
CA LEU A 47 -5.31 12.55 2.85
C LEU A 47 -5.72 11.30 3.65
N ALA A 48 -6.16 10.23 2.98
CA ALA A 48 -6.54 8.97 3.59
C ALA A 48 -5.36 8.32 4.33
N GLU A 49 -4.19 8.22 3.68
CA GLU A 49 -2.97 7.66 4.30
C GLU A 49 -2.53 8.41 5.57
N ARG A 50 -2.96 9.67 5.73
CA ARG A 50 -2.61 10.57 6.84
C ARG A 50 -3.72 10.68 7.88
N GLY A 51 -4.81 9.93 7.71
CA GLY A 51 -5.98 10.00 8.60
C GLY A 51 -6.70 11.35 8.51
N LYS A 52 -6.53 12.07 7.40
CA LYS A 52 -7.16 13.35 7.12
C LYS A 52 -8.31 13.21 6.11
N LEU A 53 -8.84 12.00 5.93
CA LEU A 53 -10.01 11.71 5.12
C LEU A 53 -10.94 10.77 5.88
N THR A 54 -12.25 10.95 5.73
CA THR A 54 -13.29 10.13 6.36
C THR A 54 -13.96 9.20 5.36
N GLU A 55 -14.59 8.12 5.82
CA GLU A 55 -15.39 7.23 4.97
C GLU A 55 -16.54 7.97 4.28
N ALA A 56 -17.15 8.96 4.96
CA ALA A 56 -18.21 9.77 4.38
C ALA A 56 -17.71 10.60 3.18
N GLU A 57 -16.49 11.14 3.26
CA GLU A 57 -15.87 11.85 2.14
C GLU A 57 -15.53 10.91 0.98
N ILE A 58 -15.01 9.71 1.27
CA ILE A 58 -14.77 8.67 0.24
C ILE A 58 -16.08 8.31 -0.45
N SER A 59 -17.14 8.07 0.31
CA SER A 59 -18.45 7.68 -0.21
C SER A 59 -19.09 8.79 -1.05
N LYS A 60 -18.94 10.05 -0.63
CA LYS A 60 -19.35 11.22 -1.42
C LYS A 60 -18.61 11.27 -2.75
N GLU A 61 -17.31 10.99 -2.74
CA GLU A 61 -16.52 10.99 -3.97
C GLU A 61 -16.89 9.84 -4.89
N VAL A 62 -17.14 8.62 -4.36
CA VAL A 62 -17.65 7.50 -5.17
C VAL A 62 -18.98 7.83 -5.85
N ALA A 63 -19.87 8.58 -5.17
CA ALA A 63 -21.12 9.02 -5.77
C ALA A 63 -20.91 10.02 -6.92
N ALA A 64 -19.82 10.81 -6.88
CA ALA A 64 -19.45 11.73 -7.95
C ALA A 64 -18.70 11.04 -9.10
N ASP A 65 -17.89 10.01 -8.80
CA ASP A 65 -17.11 9.23 -9.76
C ASP A 65 -17.34 7.73 -9.57
N ASN A 66 -18.49 7.25 -10.04
CA ASN A 66 -18.86 5.83 -10.02
C ASN A 66 -18.30 5.05 -11.22
N THR A 67 -17.06 5.36 -11.61
CA THR A 67 -16.33 4.63 -12.66
C THR A 67 -15.50 3.49 -12.06
N ALA A 68 -15.03 2.57 -12.89
CA ALA A 68 -14.13 1.50 -12.44
C ALA A 68 -12.83 2.06 -11.81
N SER A 69 -12.28 3.16 -12.37
CA SER A 69 -11.14 3.87 -11.81
C SER A 69 -11.47 4.55 -10.48
N GLY A 70 -12.66 5.14 -10.35
CA GLY A 70 -13.12 5.74 -9.10
C GLY A 70 -13.29 4.71 -7.99
N LEU A 71 -13.93 3.57 -8.28
CA LEU A 71 -14.08 2.46 -7.33
C LEU A 71 -12.72 1.86 -6.89
N LYS A 72 -11.77 1.74 -7.82
CA LYS A 72 -10.38 1.35 -7.52
C LYS A 72 -9.71 2.33 -6.57
N SER A 73 -9.81 3.63 -6.86
CA SER A 73 -9.24 4.68 -6.00
C SER A 73 -9.89 4.70 -4.62
N ALA A 74 -11.21 4.47 -4.54
CA ALA A 74 -11.92 4.36 -3.28
C ALA A 74 -11.45 3.16 -2.45
N ALA A 75 -11.24 1.99 -3.07
CA ALA A 75 -10.70 0.81 -2.39
C ALA A 75 -9.31 1.09 -1.79
N PHE A 76 -8.44 1.77 -2.54
CA PHE A 76 -7.15 2.24 -2.02
C PHE A 76 -7.32 3.19 -0.83
N CYS A 77 -8.16 4.22 -0.95
CA CYS A 77 -8.38 5.20 0.12
C CYS A 77 -8.87 4.53 1.40
N ARG A 78 -9.83 3.61 1.29
CA ARG A 78 -10.38 2.85 2.43
C ARG A 78 -9.31 2.04 3.13
N ALA A 79 -8.50 1.28 2.38
CA ALA A 79 -7.41 0.48 2.93
C ALA A 79 -6.25 1.33 3.49
N ALA A 80 -6.11 2.57 3.02
CA ALA A 80 -5.08 3.51 3.43
C ALA A 80 -5.38 4.23 4.75
N LEU A 81 -6.61 4.21 5.27
CA LEU A 81 -6.92 4.86 6.55
C LEU A 81 -6.05 4.27 7.70
N PRO A 82 -5.44 5.10 8.56
CA PRO A 82 -4.40 4.68 9.50
C PRO A 82 -4.98 4.17 10.83
N THR A 83 -5.86 3.16 10.78
CA THR A 83 -6.40 2.51 11.98
C THR A 83 -6.15 1.01 11.97
N ALA A 84 -6.02 0.41 13.15
CA ALA A 84 -5.80 -1.04 13.28
C ALA A 84 -6.95 -1.84 12.67
N ASP A 85 -8.20 -1.42 12.89
CA ASP A 85 -9.40 -2.06 12.34
C ASP A 85 -9.41 -2.03 10.81
N VAL A 86 -9.01 -0.90 10.22
CA VAL A 86 -8.89 -0.79 8.76
C VAL A 86 -7.82 -1.74 8.23
N LYS A 87 -6.66 -1.85 8.88
CA LYS A 87 -5.63 -2.82 8.46
C LYS A 87 -6.11 -4.25 8.57
N ALA A 88 -6.84 -4.59 9.62
CA ALA A 88 -7.38 -5.93 9.81
C ALA A 88 -8.39 -6.28 8.71
N LYS A 89 -9.31 -5.36 8.43
CA LYS A 89 -10.28 -5.52 7.35
C LYS A 89 -9.62 -5.59 5.98
N ALA A 90 -8.74 -4.65 5.66
CA ALA A 90 -8.07 -4.61 4.36
C ALA A 90 -7.20 -5.85 4.14
N TRP A 91 -6.53 -6.34 5.18
CA TRP A 91 -5.80 -7.61 5.14
C TRP A 91 -6.73 -8.74 4.73
N GLN A 92 -7.86 -8.93 5.41
CA GLN A 92 -8.84 -9.98 5.05
C GLN A 92 -9.35 -9.82 3.61
N ASP A 93 -9.70 -8.59 3.23
CA ASP A 93 -10.20 -8.27 1.89
C ASP A 93 -9.16 -8.62 0.80
N ALA A 94 -7.86 -8.47 1.06
CA ALA A 94 -6.81 -8.82 0.09
C ALA A 94 -6.79 -10.31 -0.30
N PHE A 95 -7.33 -11.20 0.54
CA PHE A 95 -7.46 -12.63 0.26
C PHE A 95 -8.85 -13.00 -0.26
N ASN A 96 -9.79 -12.06 -0.32
CA ASN A 96 -11.16 -12.30 -0.78
C ASN A 96 -11.17 -12.48 -2.31
N SER A 97 -11.60 -13.65 -2.78
CA SER A 97 -11.66 -14.01 -4.21
C SER A 97 -12.82 -13.34 -4.96
N GLU A 98 -13.76 -12.72 -4.25
CA GLU A 98 -14.88 -12.00 -4.86
C GLU A 98 -14.48 -10.60 -5.35
N LEU A 99 -13.31 -10.10 -4.95
CA LEU A 99 -12.79 -8.83 -5.47
C LEU A 99 -12.23 -9.03 -6.87
N SER A 100 -12.47 -8.05 -7.76
CA SER A 100 -11.71 -8.01 -9.02
C SER A 100 -10.22 -7.76 -8.75
N ASN A 101 -9.36 -8.26 -9.62
CA ASN A 101 -7.89 -8.14 -9.47
C ASN A 101 -7.45 -6.67 -9.27
N HIS A 102 -8.11 -5.72 -9.96
CA HIS A 102 -7.79 -4.30 -9.83
C HIS A 102 -8.17 -3.71 -8.47
N ILE A 103 -9.29 -4.15 -7.89
CA ILE A 103 -9.68 -3.76 -6.53
C ILE A 103 -8.75 -4.41 -5.51
N GLN A 104 -8.41 -5.69 -5.68
CA GLN A 104 -7.46 -6.39 -4.81
C GLN A 104 -6.11 -5.65 -4.77
N LEU A 105 -5.55 -5.30 -5.92
CA LEU A 105 -4.30 -4.53 -6.02
C LEU A 105 -4.39 -3.16 -5.35
N ALA A 106 -5.52 -2.46 -5.51
CA ALA A 106 -5.73 -1.17 -4.87
C ALA A 106 -5.80 -1.30 -3.33
N THR A 107 -6.50 -2.32 -2.83
CA THR A 107 -6.56 -2.65 -1.40
C THR A 107 -5.17 -2.94 -0.86
N ILE A 108 -4.39 -3.81 -1.53
CA ILE A 108 -3.00 -4.13 -1.16
C ILE A 108 -2.12 -2.86 -1.13
N GLY A 109 -2.24 -2.00 -2.14
CA GLY A 109 -1.53 -0.73 -2.20
C GLY A 109 -1.90 0.24 -1.07
N GLY A 110 -3.16 0.21 -0.61
CA GLY A 110 -3.60 0.99 0.55
C GLY A 110 -3.09 0.45 1.89
N ILE A 111 -2.84 -0.86 2.01
CA ILE A 111 -2.29 -1.46 3.23
C ILE A 111 -0.85 -0.97 3.47
N GLN A 112 0.03 -1.13 2.48
CA GLN A 112 1.47 -0.89 2.60
C GLN A 112 1.81 0.60 2.58
N ARG A 113 1.69 1.29 3.72
CA ARG A 113 2.04 2.71 3.84
C ARG A 113 3.28 2.94 4.72
N PRO A 114 4.29 3.69 4.25
CA PRO A 114 5.53 3.92 5.01
C PRO A 114 5.33 4.74 6.28
N SER A 115 4.32 5.61 6.34
CA SER A 115 3.97 6.38 7.54
C SER A 115 3.22 5.56 8.59
N GLN A 116 2.81 4.33 8.27
CA GLN A 116 1.94 3.49 9.10
C GLN A 116 2.62 2.17 9.52
N ARG A 117 3.96 2.14 9.50
CA ARG A 117 4.77 0.94 9.78
C ARG A 117 4.35 0.22 11.07
N GLU A 118 4.08 0.96 12.14
CA GLU A 118 3.68 0.39 13.42
C GLU A 118 2.41 -0.47 13.32
N LEU A 119 1.44 -0.05 12.52
CA LEU A 119 0.21 -0.81 12.28
C LEU A 119 0.45 -2.09 11.46
N LEU A 120 1.59 -2.19 10.76
CA LEU A 120 1.94 -3.33 9.91
C LEU A 120 2.74 -4.40 10.65
N ILE A 121 3.31 -4.09 11.82
CA ILE A 121 4.11 -5.04 12.62
C ILE A 121 3.37 -6.36 12.87
N PRO A 122 2.07 -6.38 13.27
CA PRO A 122 1.35 -7.63 13.54
C PRO A 122 1.11 -8.53 12.31
N TYR A 123 1.40 -8.03 11.10
CA TYR A 123 1.16 -8.74 9.85
C TYR A 123 2.41 -9.40 9.27
N VAL A 124 3.60 -9.14 9.83
CA VAL A 124 4.85 -9.71 9.36
C VAL A 124 4.81 -11.24 9.44
N ASP A 125 4.45 -11.80 10.60
CA ASP A 125 4.40 -13.26 10.76
C ASP A 125 3.23 -13.85 9.97
N LYS A 126 2.06 -13.19 10.02
CA LYS A 126 0.88 -13.59 9.23
C LYS A 126 1.18 -13.70 7.74
N TYR A 127 2.00 -12.80 7.20
CA TYR A 127 2.43 -12.83 5.81
C TYR A 127 3.17 -14.12 5.49
N PHE A 128 4.20 -14.48 6.26
CA PHE A 128 5.00 -15.68 6.01
C PHE A 128 4.20 -16.97 6.24
N ASP A 129 3.33 -16.98 7.26
CA ASP A 129 2.50 -18.13 7.60
C ASP A 129 1.50 -18.47 6.48
N CYS A 130 0.98 -17.47 5.75
CA CYS A 130 -0.06 -17.70 4.75
C CYS A 130 0.45 -18.00 3.34
N LEU A 131 1.75 -17.89 3.04
CA LEU A 131 2.26 -17.90 1.65
C LEU A 131 1.98 -19.21 0.91
N VAL A 132 2.25 -20.35 1.52
CA VAL A 132 2.08 -21.67 0.88
C VAL A 132 0.59 -21.90 0.57
N GLU A 133 -0.26 -21.76 1.58
CA GLU A 133 -1.71 -21.93 1.45
C GLU A 133 -2.30 -20.99 0.39
N THR A 134 -1.87 -19.73 0.38
CA THR A 134 -2.33 -18.74 -0.60
C THR A 134 -1.99 -19.17 -2.01
N TRP A 135 -0.77 -19.67 -2.23
CA TRP A 135 -0.30 -20.09 -3.54
C TRP A 135 -1.02 -21.34 -4.05
N GLU A 136 -1.36 -22.26 -3.15
CA GLU A 136 -2.07 -23.49 -3.49
C GLU A 136 -3.56 -23.25 -3.78
N LYS A 137 -4.20 -22.32 -3.06
CA LYS A 137 -5.66 -22.12 -3.12
C LYS A 137 -6.13 -21.01 -4.04
N LYS A 138 -5.25 -20.09 -4.44
CA LYS A 138 -5.62 -18.90 -5.24
C LYS A 138 -5.08 -19.02 -6.67
N SER A 139 -5.69 -18.26 -7.58
CA SER A 139 -5.12 -18.12 -8.93
C SER A 139 -3.73 -17.49 -8.85
N TYR A 140 -2.89 -17.77 -9.85
CA TYR A 140 -1.54 -17.22 -9.92
C TYR A 140 -1.51 -15.69 -9.77
N GLU A 141 -2.45 -14.99 -10.41
CA GLU A 141 -2.49 -13.53 -10.36
C GLU A 141 -2.81 -13.01 -8.96
N ILE A 142 -3.85 -13.56 -8.30
CA ILE A 142 -4.20 -13.21 -6.92
C ILE A 142 -3.06 -13.53 -5.96
N ALA A 143 -2.45 -14.72 -6.09
CA ALA A 143 -1.35 -15.15 -5.23
C ALA A 143 -0.10 -14.30 -5.43
N SER A 144 0.30 -14.02 -6.67
CA SER A 144 1.49 -13.19 -6.96
C SER A 144 1.33 -11.74 -6.50
N ASN A 145 0.12 -11.17 -6.59
CA ASN A 145 -0.20 -9.86 -6.02
C ASN A 145 -0.02 -9.85 -4.50
N ILE A 146 -0.50 -10.89 -3.80
CA ILE A 146 -0.36 -11.03 -2.34
C ILE A 146 1.12 -11.19 -1.95
N VAL A 147 1.84 -12.11 -2.58
CA VAL A 147 3.25 -12.38 -2.27
C VAL A 147 4.09 -11.12 -2.45
N SER A 148 3.90 -10.43 -3.57
CA SER A 148 4.71 -9.24 -3.89
C SER A 148 4.27 -8.03 -3.07
N GLY A 149 2.97 -7.79 -3.00
CA GLY A 149 2.41 -6.56 -2.47
C GLY A 149 2.15 -6.55 -0.97
N LEU A 150 2.08 -7.70 -0.28
CA LEU A 150 1.97 -7.75 1.19
C LEU A 150 3.29 -8.04 1.90
N PHE A 151 4.39 -8.22 1.16
CA PHE A 151 5.72 -8.33 1.74
C PHE A 151 6.02 -7.09 2.62
N PRO A 152 6.64 -7.24 3.80
CA PRO A 152 6.85 -6.14 4.76
C PRO A 152 7.98 -5.19 4.34
N ALA A 153 7.91 -4.63 3.13
CA ALA A 153 8.96 -3.84 2.49
C ALA A 153 9.31 -2.55 3.25
N TYR A 154 8.37 -1.99 4.03
CA TYR A 154 8.60 -0.78 4.82
C TYR A 154 9.08 -1.05 6.25
N LEU A 155 9.08 -2.31 6.69
CA LEU A 155 9.60 -2.75 7.99
C LEU A 155 11.00 -3.36 7.79
N VAL A 156 11.90 -2.57 7.21
CA VAL A 156 13.28 -2.98 6.91
C VAL A 156 14.04 -3.19 8.22
N SER A 157 14.48 -4.41 8.50
CA SER A 157 15.29 -4.78 9.65
C SER A 157 16.02 -6.10 9.39
N ASP A 158 17.14 -6.33 10.07
CA ASP A 158 17.83 -7.62 10.03
C ASP A 158 16.91 -8.78 10.48
N THR A 159 16.03 -8.52 11.45
CA THR A 159 15.04 -9.50 11.91
C THR A 159 14.08 -9.92 10.79
N ASN A 160 13.53 -8.98 10.03
CA ASN A 160 12.58 -9.30 8.97
C ASN A 160 13.27 -9.89 7.73
N LEU A 161 14.52 -9.49 7.47
CA LEU A 161 15.37 -10.15 6.48
C LEU A 161 15.58 -11.63 6.85
N ALA A 162 15.97 -11.91 8.10
CA ALA A 162 16.17 -13.26 8.60
C ALA A 162 14.88 -14.10 8.54
N LYS A 163 13.70 -13.51 8.76
CA LYS A 163 12.40 -14.21 8.56
C LYS A 163 12.21 -14.66 7.11
N ALA A 164 12.51 -13.79 6.14
CA ALA A 164 12.41 -14.15 4.73
C ALA A 164 13.39 -15.26 4.34
N GLU A 165 14.63 -15.20 4.83
CA GLU A 165 15.65 -16.22 4.58
C GLU A 165 15.31 -17.56 5.24
N SER A 166 14.85 -17.52 6.50
CA SER A 166 14.38 -18.70 7.23
C SER A 166 13.19 -19.35 6.55
N TRP A 167 12.24 -18.56 6.04
CA TRP A 167 11.11 -19.10 5.29
C TRP A 167 11.59 -19.80 4.00
N LEU A 168 12.48 -19.16 3.23
CA LEU A 168 13.04 -19.72 1.98
C LEU A 168 13.84 -21.01 2.19
N ALA A 169 14.51 -21.16 3.33
CA ALA A 169 15.26 -22.36 3.71
C ALA A 169 14.41 -23.44 4.41
N GLY A 170 13.30 -23.04 5.03
CA GLY A 170 12.42 -23.89 5.82
C GLY A 170 11.11 -24.22 5.08
N ALA A 171 10.02 -23.59 5.52
CA ALA A 171 8.66 -23.86 5.00
C ALA A 171 8.54 -23.72 3.47
N GLY A 172 9.29 -22.78 2.89
CA GLY A 172 9.31 -22.51 1.46
C GLY A 172 10.30 -23.34 0.65
N LYS A 173 11.09 -24.24 1.26
CA LYS A 173 12.21 -24.94 0.59
C LYS A 173 11.80 -25.66 -0.69
N ASP A 174 10.64 -26.33 -0.64
CA ASP A 174 10.06 -27.11 -1.74
C ASP A 174 8.85 -26.40 -2.36
N ALA A 175 8.60 -25.15 -2.01
CA ALA A 175 7.50 -24.38 -2.57
C ALA A 175 7.70 -24.14 -4.08
N PRO A 176 6.62 -23.89 -4.84
CA PRO A 176 6.71 -23.68 -6.29
C PRO A 176 7.74 -22.60 -6.66
N ALA A 177 8.49 -22.84 -7.75
CA ALA A 177 9.61 -22.00 -8.15
C ALA A 177 9.23 -20.51 -8.32
N ALA A 178 8.03 -20.24 -8.84
CA ALA A 178 7.54 -18.88 -9.00
C ALA A 178 7.28 -18.16 -7.66
N LEU A 179 6.77 -18.86 -6.64
CA LEU A 179 6.61 -18.31 -5.29
C LEU A 179 7.96 -17.99 -4.67
N ARG A 180 8.89 -18.95 -4.72
CA ARG A 180 10.26 -18.77 -4.21
C ARG A 180 10.97 -17.60 -4.89
N ARG A 181 10.80 -17.44 -6.20
CA ARG A 181 11.36 -16.32 -6.96
C ARG A 181 10.85 -14.97 -6.45
N LEU A 182 9.53 -14.79 -6.37
CA LEU A 182 8.92 -13.53 -5.92
C LEU A 182 9.39 -13.15 -4.50
N LEU A 183 9.41 -14.13 -3.58
CA LEU A 183 9.89 -13.86 -2.23
C LEU A 183 11.39 -13.55 -2.19
N SER A 184 12.20 -14.23 -3.00
CA SER A 184 13.65 -13.95 -3.10
C SER A 184 13.94 -12.54 -3.63
N GLU A 185 13.19 -12.08 -4.63
CA GLU A 185 13.31 -10.71 -5.18
C GLU A 185 12.98 -9.64 -4.13
N ASN A 186 11.95 -9.88 -3.31
CA ASN A 186 11.57 -9.02 -2.21
C ASN A 186 12.62 -9.02 -1.08
N ARG A 187 13.13 -10.21 -0.70
CA ARG A 187 14.23 -10.39 0.25
C ARG A 187 15.46 -9.60 -0.19
N ASP A 188 15.86 -9.73 -1.46
CA ASP A 188 17.02 -9.04 -2.02
C ASP A 188 16.83 -7.51 -2.00
N SER A 189 15.60 -7.04 -2.24
CA SER A 189 15.25 -5.62 -2.14
C SER A 189 15.40 -5.11 -0.70
N MET A 190 14.95 -5.88 0.30
CA MET A 190 15.15 -5.54 1.72
C MET A 190 16.64 -5.52 2.11
N ALA A 191 17.41 -6.52 1.67
CA ALA A 191 18.85 -6.57 1.92
C ALA A 191 19.60 -5.36 1.33
N ARG A 192 19.22 -4.93 0.12
CA ARG A 192 19.76 -3.68 -0.48
C ARG A 192 19.41 -2.45 0.34
N SER A 193 18.16 -2.34 0.83
CA SER A 193 17.73 -1.23 1.68
C SER A 193 18.52 -1.16 2.99
N LEU A 194 18.77 -2.29 3.65
CA LEU A 194 19.61 -2.36 4.86
C LEU A 194 21.04 -1.88 4.59
N LYS A 195 21.64 -2.35 3.47
CA LYS A 195 22.98 -1.92 3.07
C LYS A 195 23.05 -0.41 2.84
N ALA A 196 22.06 0.17 2.15
CA ALA A 196 21.99 1.61 1.91
C ALA A 196 21.87 2.41 3.22
N GLN A 197 20.95 2.01 4.11
CA GLN A 197 20.80 2.64 5.43
C GLN A 197 22.07 2.57 6.28
N GLY A 198 22.80 1.45 6.22
CA GLY A 198 24.08 1.29 6.91
C GLY A 198 25.21 2.16 6.35
N VAL A 199 25.12 2.63 5.10
CA VAL A 199 26.02 3.63 4.53
C VAL A 199 25.59 5.03 4.97
N ASP A 200 24.30 5.36 4.85
CA ASP A 200 23.75 6.66 5.26
C ASP A 200 24.01 6.97 6.75
N ALA A 201 23.94 5.96 7.62
CA ALA A 201 24.20 6.12 9.05
C ALA A 201 25.68 6.39 9.40
N LYS A 202 26.60 6.20 8.45
CA LYS A 202 28.04 6.46 8.62
C LYS A 202 28.49 7.78 7.99
N ALA A 203 27.64 8.42 7.19
CA ALA A 203 27.90 9.68 6.52
C ALA A 203 27.57 10.88 7.43
#